data_AF-J4G7G9-F1
#
_entry.id   AF-J4G7G9-F1
#
_cell.length_a   1.000
_cell.length_b   1.000
_cell.length_c   1.000
_cell.angle_alpha   90.00
_cell.angle_beta   90.00
_cell.angle_gamma   90.00
#
_symmetry.space_group_name_H-M   'P 1'
#
loop_
_entity.id
_entity.type
_entity.pdbx_description
1 polymer ?
#
loop_
_entity_poly.entity_id
_entity_poly.type
_entity_poly.pdbx_seq_one_letter_code
_entity_poly.pdbx_strand_id
1 'polypeptide(L)'
;MLAREKPQPAYFSSQCAHNFVFEIMDNDTKASIYHSTPYMAAGSAMMSFKPISAIHQHLCAFHVYSQDRTRHLEAHHYCTHLSHDFHQCIIYDSDKPNAKLIGIEYIVSEELFDTLPQDEKKFWHSHQYEVESGFLQMQTVDLVPGVVNDVAEQPAMLQIQKTYGKTIHTWPVDTSPDLPIGPPNIMVSYTTDGQGPPPDFVKARDERCGMDTDAKRKLRAGYLPPYKKRADADQWEKTGKGLVFEPKEVDYKPYTGP
;
A
#
# COMPACT_ATOMS: atom_id res chain seq x y z
N MET A 1 74.03 -21.41 33.73
CA MET A 1 72.84 -20.56 33.94
C MET A 1 72.01 -20.60 32.67
N LEU A 2 70.97 -21.42 32.64
CA LEU A 2 70.03 -21.55 31.50
C LEU A 2 68.82 -20.65 31.78
N ALA A 3 68.53 -19.73 30.87
CA ALA A 3 67.36 -18.86 30.93
C ALA A 3 66.08 -19.66 30.60
N ARG A 4 65.06 -19.55 31.46
CA ARG A 4 63.71 -20.09 31.21
C ARG A 4 62.89 -19.00 30.50
N GLU A 5 62.40 -19.30 29.30
CA GLU A 5 61.37 -18.50 28.64
C GLU A 5 60.01 -18.71 29.33
N LYS A 6 59.27 -17.62 29.53
CA LYS A 6 57.86 -17.64 29.97
C LYS A 6 56.95 -17.78 28.75
N PRO A 7 55.84 -18.54 28.81
CA PRO A 7 54.89 -18.61 27.71
C PRO A 7 54.06 -17.32 27.63
N GLN A 8 53.87 -16.81 26.41
CA GLN A 8 52.93 -15.73 26.11
C GLN A 8 51.48 -16.21 26.22
N PRO A 9 50.52 -15.34 26.59
CA PRO A 9 49.10 -15.67 26.53
C PRO A 9 48.65 -15.76 25.06
N ALA A 10 47.94 -16.84 24.72
CA ALA A 10 47.29 -17.00 23.43
C ALA A 10 46.20 -15.92 23.26
N TYR A 11 46.40 -15.02 22.30
CA TYR A 11 45.35 -14.12 21.83
C TYR A 11 44.32 -14.94 21.04
N PHE A 12 43.18 -15.25 21.67
CA PHE A 12 41.99 -15.67 20.94
C PHE A 12 41.43 -14.46 20.18
N SER A 13 41.26 -14.58 18.86
CA SER A 13 40.64 -13.52 18.06
C SER A 13 39.16 -13.38 18.43
N SER A 14 38.66 -12.13 18.52
CA SER A 14 37.25 -11.85 18.84
C SER A 14 36.26 -12.50 17.87
N GLN A 15 36.71 -12.75 16.63
CA GLN A 15 35.92 -13.42 15.59
C GLN A 15 35.62 -14.89 15.95
N CYS A 16 36.56 -15.61 16.57
CA CYS A 16 36.33 -17.00 16.99
C CYS A 16 35.40 -17.09 18.21
N ALA A 17 35.46 -16.13 19.13
CA ALA A 17 34.58 -16.10 20.31
C ALA A 17 33.11 -15.84 19.91
N HIS A 18 32.84 -14.97 18.92
CA HIS A 18 31.47 -14.74 18.45
C HIS A 18 30.86 -15.94 17.71
N ASN A 19 31.65 -16.66 16.91
CA ASN A 19 31.16 -17.88 16.25
C ASN A 19 30.89 -19.02 17.26
N PHE A 20 31.66 -19.12 18.33
CA PHE A 20 31.46 -20.15 19.37
C PHE A 20 30.20 -19.89 20.24
N VAL A 21 29.86 -18.63 20.51
CA VAL A 21 28.70 -18.28 21.36
C VAL A 21 27.37 -18.63 20.69
N PHE A 22 27.24 -18.44 19.36
CA PHE A 22 26.01 -18.80 18.63
C PHE A 22 25.82 -20.32 18.45
N GLU A 23 26.91 -21.10 18.39
CA GLU A 23 26.84 -22.57 18.39
C GLU A 23 26.38 -23.16 19.73
N ILE A 24 26.52 -22.40 20.85
CA ILE A 24 26.19 -22.86 22.21
C ILE A 24 24.79 -22.42 22.68
N MET A 25 24.14 -21.48 21.99
CA MET A 25 22.79 -21.04 22.38
C MET A 25 21.75 -22.12 22.06
N ASP A 26 20.91 -22.45 23.05
CA ASP A 26 19.71 -23.26 22.86
C ASP A 26 18.69 -22.53 21.96
N ASN A 27 17.68 -23.27 21.49
CA ASN A 27 16.69 -22.74 20.55
C ASN A 27 15.84 -21.60 21.13
N ASP A 28 15.53 -21.63 22.41
CA ASP A 28 14.71 -20.60 23.05
C ASP A 28 15.51 -19.30 23.15
N THR A 29 16.79 -19.40 23.51
CA THR A 29 17.69 -18.25 23.52
C THR A 29 17.86 -17.69 22.11
N LYS A 30 18.03 -18.52 21.08
CA LYS A 30 18.08 -18.07 19.67
C LYS A 30 16.76 -17.42 19.20
N ALA A 31 15.61 -17.92 19.63
CA ALA A 31 14.32 -17.31 19.30
C ALA A 31 14.13 -15.96 20.01
N SER A 32 14.56 -15.85 21.27
CA SER A 32 14.40 -14.65 22.09
C SER A 32 15.08 -13.41 21.49
N ILE A 33 16.16 -13.60 20.72
CA ILE A 33 16.90 -12.49 20.09
C ILE A 33 16.24 -11.96 18.81
N TYR A 34 15.20 -12.61 18.27
CA TYR A 34 14.57 -12.21 17.00
C TYR A 34 14.02 -10.77 17.01
N HIS A 35 13.44 -10.34 18.14
CA HIS A 35 12.92 -8.98 18.31
C HIS A 35 13.94 -7.99 18.90
N SER A 36 15.20 -8.40 19.03
CA SER A 36 16.24 -7.55 19.61
C SER A 36 16.74 -6.51 18.60
N THR A 37 17.12 -5.33 19.09
CA THR A 37 17.72 -4.27 18.28
C THR A 37 18.95 -4.74 17.48
N PRO A 38 19.90 -5.53 18.04
CA PRO A 38 21.03 -6.03 17.27
C PRO A 38 20.63 -6.91 16.08
N TYR A 39 19.65 -7.81 16.27
CA TYR A 39 19.17 -8.68 15.19
C TYR A 39 18.52 -7.86 14.07
N MET A 40 17.67 -6.89 14.42
CA MET A 40 17.04 -5.99 13.45
C MET A 40 18.08 -5.17 12.67
N ALA A 41 19.10 -4.61 13.36
CA ALA A 41 20.16 -3.85 12.72
C ALA A 41 21.01 -4.69 11.76
N ALA A 42 21.38 -5.91 12.16
CA ALA A 42 22.08 -6.86 11.30
C ALA A 42 21.22 -7.22 10.08
N GLY A 43 19.93 -7.47 10.29
CA GLY A 43 18.94 -7.72 9.25
C GLY A 43 18.89 -6.60 8.20
N SER A 44 18.79 -5.34 8.63
CA SER A 44 18.79 -4.18 7.72
C SER A 44 20.07 -4.06 6.89
N ALA A 45 21.21 -4.54 7.39
CA ALA A 45 22.48 -4.49 6.67
C ALA A 45 22.68 -5.68 5.70
N MET A 46 22.09 -6.84 5.98
CA MET A 46 22.37 -8.09 5.24
C MET A 46 21.22 -8.57 4.35
N MET A 47 19.97 -8.20 4.66
CA MET A 47 18.80 -8.66 3.92
C MET A 47 18.57 -7.83 2.66
N SER A 48 18.08 -8.47 1.60
CA SER A 48 17.73 -7.80 0.35
C SER A 48 16.27 -7.38 0.34
N PHE A 49 16.02 -6.08 0.21
CA PHE A 49 14.66 -5.50 0.12
C PHE A 49 14.29 -5.06 -1.30
N LYS A 50 14.92 -5.63 -2.34
CA LYS A 50 14.78 -5.18 -3.74
C LYS A 50 13.33 -4.89 -4.20
N PRO A 51 12.30 -5.74 -3.93
CA PRO A 51 10.93 -5.42 -4.34
C PRO A 51 10.35 -4.20 -3.63
N ILE A 52 10.66 -4.02 -2.34
CA ILE A 52 10.22 -2.87 -1.55
C ILE A 52 10.95 -1.60 -2.00
N SER A 53 12.25 -1.69 -2.29
CA SER A 53 13.05 -0.58 -2.79
C SER A 53 12.68 -0.13 -4.22
N ALA A 54 11.83 -0.88 -4.94
CA ALA A 54 11.33 -0.50 -6.26
C ALA A 54 10.11 0.44 -6.21
N ILE A 55 9.49 0.60 -5.04
CA ILE A 55 8.39 1.53 -4.82
C ILE A 55 8.91 2.97 -5.03
N HIS A 56 8.24 3.71 -5.91
CA HIS A 56 8.68 5.05 -6.31
C HIS A 56 7.53 6.07 -6.41
N GLN A 57 6.31 5.68 -6.06
CA GLN A 57 5.15 6.57 -6.06
C GLN A 57 4.35 6.39 -4.77
N HIS A 58 4.00 7.51 -4.16
CA HIS A 58 3.15 7.57 -2.97
C HIS A 58 1.91 8.41 -3.27
N LEU A 59 0.74 7.78 -3.17
CA LEU A 59 -0.56 8.44 -3.33
C LEU A 59 -1.35 8.29 -2.03
N CYS A 60 -2.10 9.32 -1.66
CA CYS A 60 -3.12 9.24 -0.61
C CYS A 60 -4.48 9.44 -1.28
N ALA A 61 -5.41 8.52 -1.04
CA ALA A 61 -6.78 8.59 -1.50
C ALA A 61 -7.73 8.15 -0.38
N PHE A 62 -9.02 8.07 -0.67
CA PHE A 62 -10.01 7.55 0.25
C PHE A 62 -10.75 6.38 -0.38
N HIS A 63 -10.77 5.27 0.33
CA HIS A 63 -11.50 4.08 -0.07
C HIS A 63 -12.80 3.97 0.71
N VAL A 64 -13.74 3.23 0.13
CA VAL A 64 -14.98 2.88 0.79
C VAL A 64 -15.36 1.44 0.42
N TYR A 65 -15.97 0.73 1.36
CA TYR A 65 -16.32 -0.68 1.18
C TYR A 65 -17.37 -0.83 0.07
N SER A 66 -17.18 -1.79 -0.82
CA SER A 66 -18.10 -2.03 -1.94
C SER A 66 -19.56 -2.19 -1.47
N GLN A 67 -19.76 -2.88 -0.35
CA GLN A 67 -21.05 -3.21 0.24
C GLN A 67 -21.56 -2.23 1.30
N ASP A 68 -20.71 -1.38 1.86
CA ASP A 68 -21.09 -0.42 2.92
C ASP A 68 -20.45 0.94 2.65
N ARG A 69 -21.22 1.79 1.97
CA ARG A 69 -20.75 3.09 1.51
C ARG A 69 -20.67 4.15 2.61
N THR A 70 -20.96 3.80 3.86
CA THR A 70 -20.83 4.70 5.03
C THR A 70 -19.47 4.60 5.72
N ARG A 71 -18.69 3.59 5.37
CA ARG A 71 -17.40 3.26 6.00
C ARG A 71 -16.26 3.69 5.10
N HIS A 72 -15.65 4.83 5.42
CA HIS A 72 -14.56 5.41 4.66
C HIS A 72 -13.22 5.15 5.34
N LEU A 73 -12.19 4.92 4.54
CA LEU A 73 -10.81 4.74 5.00
C LEU A 73 -9.90 5.66 4.19
N GLU A 74 -9.01 6.36 4.88
CA GLU A 74 -7.85 6.93 4.22
C GLU A 74 -6.90 5.79 3.82
N ALA A 75 -6.37 5.87 2.61
CA ALA A 75 -5.55 4.82 2.02
C ALA A 75 -4.28 5.44 1.44
N HIS A 76 -3.13 5.01 1.96
CA HIS A 76 -1.82 5.41 1.44
C HIS A 76 -1.25 4.29 0.57
N HIS A 77 -1.15 4.58 -0.72
CA HIS A 77 -0.70 3.67 -1.75
C HIS A 77 0.79 3.88 -2.00
N TYR A 78 1.55 2.81 -1.90
CA TYR A 78 2.98 2.77 -2.20
C TYR A 78 3.19 1.86 -3.40
N CYS A 79 3.38 2.50 -4.56
CA CYS A 79 3.25 1.84 -5.86
C CYS A 79 4.60 1.60 -6.55
N THR A 80 4.65 0.48 -7.25
CA THR A 80 5.64 0.16 -8.27
C THR A 80 4.91 -0.01 -9.61
N HIS A 81 5.34 0.72 -10.63
CA HIS A 81 4.91 0.50 -12.01
C HIS A 81 5.64 -0.72 -12.57
N LEU A 82 4.93 -1.83 -12.80
CA LEU A 82 5.49 -3.06 -13.36
C LEU A 82 5.68 -2.96 -14.88
N SER A 83 4.79 -2.22 -15.53
CA SER A 83 4.87 -1.80 -16.91
C SER A 83 4.25 -0.41 -17.06
N HIS A 84 4.22 0.13 -18.28
CA HIS A 84 3.52 1.37 -18.58
C HIS A 84 2.02 1.30 -18.23
N ASP A 85 1.42 0.12 -18.36
CA ASP A 85 -0.03 -0.09 -18.27
C ASP A 85 -0.46 -0.82 -17.00
N PHE A 86 0.47 -1.15 -16.11
CA PHE A 86 0.18 -1.95 -14.93
C PHE A 86 1.03 -1.53 -13.73
N HIS A 87 0.36 -1.06 -12.67
CA HIS A 87 0.96 -0.78 -11.38
C HIS A 87 0.48 -1.78 -10.33
N GLN A 88 1.33 -2.04 -9.35
CA GLN A 88 0.96 -2.71 -8.11
C GLN A 88 1.26 -1.78 -6.94
N CYS A 89 0.34 -1.72 -5.99
CA CYS A 89 0.45 -0.87 -4.81
C CYS A 89 0.24 -1.69 -3.55
N ILE A 90 1.07 -1.41 -2.55
CA ILE A 90 0.84 -1.83 -1.16
C ILE A 90 0.11 -0.69 -0.48
N ILE A 91 -0.97 -0.98 0.27
CA ILE A 91 -1.81 0.06 0.88
C ILE A 91 -1.70 0.01 2.39
N TYR A 92 -1.44 1.16 3.00
CA TYR A 92 -1.42 1.37 4.44
C TYR A 92 -2.54 2.32 4.90
N ASP A 93 -2.93 2.23 6.18
CA ASP A 93 -3.92 3.11 6.81
C ASP A 93 -3.41 4.54 7.10
N SER A 94 -2.09 4.74 7.04
CA SER A 94 -1.41 6.01 7.25
C SER A 94 -0.04 5.99 6.59
N ASP A 95 0.64 7.13 6.58
CA ASP A 95 2.04 7.29 6.17
C ASP A 95 3.05 7.21 7.35
N LYS A 96 2.58 6.82 8.54
CA LYS A 96 3.41 6.75 9.74
C LYS A 96 4.30 5.50 9.75
N PRO A 97 5.44 5.52 10.47
CA PRO A 97 6.33 4.36 10.57
C PRO A 97 5.68 3.08 11.14
N ASN A 98 4.58 3.20 11.87
CA ASN A 98 3.82 2.10 12.45
C ASN A 98 2.47 1.85 11.75
N ALA A 99 2.31 2.33 10.52
CA ALA A 99 1.10 2.16 9.74
C ALA A 99 0.76 0.68 9.53
N LYS A 100 -0.53 0.37 9.51
CA LYS A 100 -1.04 -0.99 9.31
C LYS A 100 -1.13 -1.26 7.81
N LEU A 101 -0.60 -2.41 7.38
CA LEU A 101 -0.81 -2.91 6.03
C LEU A 101 -2.27 -3.33 5.89
N ILE A 102 -3.07 -2.53 5.17
CA ILE A 102 -4.52 -2.76 5.07
C ILE A 102 -4.92 -3.47 3.79
N GLY A 103 -4.10 -3.43 2.74
CA GLY A 103 -4.49 -4.04 1.47
C GLY A 103 -3.47 -3.88 0.35
N ILE A 104 -3.96 -4.18 -0.85
CA ILE A 104 -3.24 -4.02 -2.11
C ILE A 104 -4.17 -3.44 -3.17
N GLU A 105 -3.57 -2.77 -4.14
CA GLU A 105 -4.26 -2.40 -5.37
C GLU A 105 -3.45 -2.79 -6.60
N TYR A 106 -4.17 -3.24 -7.61
CA TYR A 106 -3.68 -3.34 -8.97
C TYR A 106 -4.33 -2.23 -9.80
N ILE A 107 -3.49 -1.42 -10.46
CA ILE A 107 -3.94 -0.31 -11.30
C ILE A 107 -3.60 -0.65 -12.74
N VAL A 108 -4.58 -0.58 -13.64
CA VAL A 108 -4.38 -0.84 -15.06
C VAL A 108 -4.79 0.35 -15.92
N SER A 109 -4.13 0.53 -17.06
CA SER A 109 -4.57 1.50 -18.06
C SER A 109 -5.94 1.15 -18.62
N GLU A 110 -6.63 2.15 -19.19
CA GLU A 110 -7.89 1.92 -19.89
C GLU A 110 -7.78 0.86 -21.00
N GLU A 111 -6.68 0.86 -21.75
CA GLU A 111 -6.45 -0.11 -22.82
C GLU A 111 -6.37 -1.53 -22.27
N LEU A 112 -5.65 -1.73 -21.16
CA LEU A 112 -5.56 -3.04 -20.51
C LEU A 112 -6.90 -3.44 -19.88
N PHE A 113 -7.63 -2.51 -19.25
CA PHE A 113 -8.96 -2.74 -18.71
C PHE A 113 -9.94 -3.24 -19.79
N ASP A 114 -9.89 -2.67 -21.00
CA ASP A 114 -10.76 -3.06 -22.11
C ASP A 114 -10.58 -4.53 -22.53
N THR A 115 -9.39 -5.10 -22.28
CA THR A 115 -9.09 -6.51 -22.58
C THR A 115 -9.50 -7.50 -21.50
N LEU A 116 -9.91 -7.02 -20.32
CA LEU A 116 -10.32 -7.89 -19.21
C LEU A 116 -11.62 -8.65 -19.56
N PRO A 117 -11.75 -9.91 -19.11
CA PRO A 117 -13.01 -10.62 -19.15
C PRO A 117 -14.14 -9.84 -18.48
N GLN A 118 -15.36 -9.92 -19.02
CA GLN A 118 -16.48 -9.12 -18.51
C GLN A 118 -16.82 -9.42 -17.05
N ASP A 119 -16.68 -10.68 -16.64
CA ASP A 119 -16.93 -11.13 -15.27
C ASP A 119 -15.84 -10.67 -14.28
N GLU A 120 -14.66 -10.30 -14.77
CA GLU A 120 -13.58 -9.72 -13.98
C GLU A 120 -13.80 -8.22 -13.74
N LYS A 121 -14.30 -7.47 -14.73
CA LYS A 121 -14.48 -6.00 -14.63
C LYS A 121 -15.32 -5.53 -13.43
N LYS A 122 -16.18 -6.37 -12.87
CA LYS A 122 -16.97 -6.06 -11.66
C LYS A 122 -16.12 -5.79 -10.41
N PHE A 123 -14.87 -6.24 -10.38
CA PHE A 123 -13.93 -6.02 -9.26
C PHE A 123 -13.16 -4.70 -9.38
N TRP A 124 -13.37 -3.95 -10.45
CA TRP A 124 -12.58 -2.77 -10.80
C TRP A 124 -13.41 -1.50 -10.68
N HIS A 125 -12.78 -0.44 -10.19
CA HIS A 125 -13.33 0.90 -10.14
C HIS A 125 -12.53 1.86 -11.02
N SER A 126 -13.15 2.95 -11.47
CA SER A 126 -12.44 4.03 -12.17
C SER A 126 -11.81 5.00 -11.18
N HIS A 127 -10.62 5.51 -11.49
CA HIS A 127 -9.99 6.58 -10.69
C HIS A 127 -10.39 8.00 -11.12
N GLN A 128 -11.22 8.11 -12.16
CA GLN A 128 -11.59 9.38 -12.78
C GLN A 128 -11.99 10.43 -11.74
N TYR A 129 -12.97 10.11 -10.90
CA TYR A 129 -13.55 11.09 -10.00
C TYR A 129 -12.63 11.38 -8.80
N GLU A 130 -11.86 10.41 -8.30
CA GLU A 130 -10.83 10.68 -7.26
C GLU A 130 -9.78 11.68 -7.72
N VAL A 131 -9.36 11.58 -8.98
CA VAL A 131 -8.43 12.52 -9.59
C VAL A 131 -9.10 13.88 -9.78
N GLU A 132 -10.27 13.93 -10.41
CA GLU A 132 -10.96 15.18 -10.72
C GLU A 132 -11.43 15.95 -9.47
N SER A 133 -11.85 15.24 -8.42
CA SER A 133 -12.35 15.82 -7.16
C SER A 133 -11.26 16.35 -6.23
N GLY A 134 -10.00 16.00 -6.46
CA GLY A 134 -8.90 16.33 -5.53
C GLY A 134 -8.71 15.33 -4.39
N PHE A 135 -9.54 14.28 -4.28
CA PHE A 135 -9.41 13.30 -3.20
C PHE A 135 -8.11 12.51 -3.26
N LEU A 136 -7.70 12.09 -4.47
CA LEU A 136 -6.40 11.48 -4.69
C LEU A 136 -5.33 12.57 -4.74
N GLN A 137 -4.31 12.43 -3.91
CA GLN A 137 -3.21 13.37 -3.76
C GLN A 137 -1.87 12.65 -3.87
N MET A 138 -0.96 13.18 -4.68
CA MET A 138 0.42 12.72 -4.69
C MET A 138 1.14 13.26 -3.46
N GLN A 139 1.60 12.36 -2.61
CA GLN A 139 2.29 12.73 -1.38
C GLN A 139 3.76 13.02 -1.67
N THR A 140 4.29 14.02 -0.99
CA THR A 140 5.69 14.44 -1.09
C THR A 140 6.28 14.52 0.30
N VAL A 141 7.61 14.43 0.42
CA VAL A 141 8.27 14.73 1.70
C VAL A 141 7.91 16.15 2.15
N ASP A 142 7.80 16.36 3.46
CA ASP A 142 7.29 17.60 4.10
C ASP A 142 7.96 18.90 3.62
N LEU A 143 9.16 18.81 3.07
CA LEU A 143 9.96 19.95 2.61
C LEU A 143 9.63 20.43 1.19
N VAL A 144 8.75 19.74 0.45
CA VAL A 144 8.36 20.14 -0.91
C VAL A 144 7.23 21.17 -0.85
N PRO A 145 7.42 22.41 -1.37
CA PRO A 145 6.36 23.41 -1.39
C PRO A 145 5.13 22.94 -2.19
N GLY A 146 3.92 23.30 -1.76
CA GLY A 146 2.66 22.89 -2.39
C GLY A 146 2.59 23.19 -3.90
N VAL A 147 3.08 24.35 -4.35
CA VAL A 147 3.12 24.71 -5.78
C VAL A 147 4.04 23.79 -6.60
N VAL A 148 5.14 23.33 -5.99
CA VAL A 148 6.05 22.37 -6.65
C VAL A 148 5.36 21.02 -6.77
N ASN A 149 4.61 20.61 -5.73
CA ASN A 149 3.77 19.41 -5.78
C ASN A 149 2.69 19.53 -6.87
N ASP A 150 2.01 20.67 -6.98
CA ASP A 150 0.96 20.93 -7.98
C ASP A 150 1.43 20.77 -9.43
N VAL A 151 2.65 21.20 -9.75
CA VAL A 151 3.24 21.02 -11.09
C VAL A 151 3.77 19.59 -11.25
N ALA A 152 4.39 19.03 -10.22
CA ALA A 152 4.96 17.69 -10.26
C ALA A 152 3.90 16.59 -10.39
N GLU A 153 2.69 16.78 -9.85
CA GLU A 153 1.62 15.78 -9.92
C GLU A 153 0.96 15.69 -11.31
N GLN A 154 1.03 16.73 -12.14
CA GLN A 154 0.21 16.80 -13.37
C GLN A 154 0.40 15.61 -14.32
N PRO A 155 1.64 15.14 -14.60
CA PRO A 155 1.83 13.96 -15.43
C PRO A 155 1.18 12.71 -14.83
N ALA A 156 1.27 12.55 -13.50
CA ALA A 156 0.62 11.45 -12.80
C ALA A 156 -0.91 11.57 -12.87
N MET A 157 -1.49 12.74 -12.65
CA MET A 157 -2.94 12.95 -12.72
C MET A 157 -3.49 12.71 -14.13
N LEU A 158 -2.78 13.15 -15.17
CA LEU A 158 -3.16 12.90 -16.57
C LEU A 158 -3.21 11.39 -16.92
N GLN A 159 -2.32 10.61 -16.33
CA GLN A 159 -2.32 9.15 -16.50
C GLN A 159 -3.39 8.49 -15.65
N ILE A 160 -3.39 8.75 -14.34
CA ILE A 160 -4.27 8.09 -13.36
C ILE A 160 -5.74 8.39 -13.63
N GLN A 161 -6.10 9.56 -14.17
CA GLN A 161 -7.49 9.87 -14.54
C GLN A 161 -8.12 8.77 -15.42
N LYS A 162 -7.30 8.09 -16.24
CA LYS A 162 -7.72 7.07 -17.22
C LYS A 162 -7.38 5.65 -16.80
N THR A 163 -7.13 5.40 -15.51
CA THR A 163 -6.83 4.06 -15.00
C THR A 163 -7.97 3.49 -14.18
N TYR A 164 -7.89 2.17 -13.97
CA TYR A 164 -8.86 1.38 -13.22
C TYR A 164 -8.15 0.62 -12.12
N GLY A 165 -8.74 0.61 -10.93
CA GLY A 165 -8.20 0.01 -9.72
C GLY A 165 -8.97 -1.23 -9.29
N LYS A 166 -8.26 -2.33 -9.00
CA LYS A 166 -8.77 -3.47 -8.24
C LYS A 166 -8.16 -3.43 -6.85
N THR A 167 -8.88 -2.81 -5.91
CA THR A 167 -8.45 -2.71 -4.52
C THR A 167 -9.07 -3.80 -3.65
N ILE A 168 -8.21 -4.50 -2.91
CA ILE A 168 -8.61 -5.47 -1.89
C ILE A 168 -7.99 -5.07 -0.55
N HIS A 169 -8.83 -4.81 0.45
CA HIS A 169 -8.39 -4.63 1.83
C HIS A 169 -8.50 -5.95 2.60
N THR A 170 -7.43 -6.34 3.28
CA THR A 170 -7.37 -7.52 4.15
C THR A 170 -7.55 -7.16 5.63
N TRP A 171 -7.44 -5.88 6.00
CA TRP A 171 -7.61 -5.41 7.38
C TRP A 171 -8.72 -4.36 7.48
N PRO A 172 -9.87 -4.68 8.11
CA PRO A 172 -10.92 -3.71 8.38
C PRO A 172 -10.59 -2.88 9.64
N VAL A 173 -9.60 -1.99 9.53
CA VAL A 173 -9.03 -1.24 10.67
C VAL A 173 -10.02 -0.35 11.42
N ASP A 174 -11.13 0.03 10.78
CA ASP A 174 -12.18 0.84 11.37
C ASP A 174 -13.07 0.08 12.35
N THR A 175 -13.19 -1.25 12.22
CA THR A 175 -13.99 -2.10 13.12
C THR A 175 -13.15 -3.11 13.90
N SER A 176 -11.98 -3.48 13.40
CA SER A 176 -11.04 -4.41 14.04
C SER A 176 -9.63 -3.81 14.05
N PRO A 177 -9.38 -2.76 14.84
CA PRO A 177 -8.12 -2.02 14.80
C PRO A 177 -6.92 -2.84 15.28
N ASP A 178 -7.12 -3.86 16.11
CA ASP A 178 -6.02 -4.59 16.75
C ASP A 178 -5.49 -5.73 15.87
N LEU A 179 -6.35 -6.39 15.07
CA LEU A 179 -6.00 -7.52 14.22
C LEU A 179 -6.82 -7.54 12.91
N PRO A 180 -6.27 -8.07 11.80
CA PRO A 180 -6.98 -8.23 10.53
C PRO A 180 -7.94 -9.43 10.57
N ILE A 181 -9.08 -9.26 11.24
CA ILE A 181 -10.07 -10.32 11.42
C ILE A 181 -11.08 -10.33 10.27
N GLY A 182 -11.37 -11.53 9.76
CA GLY A 182 -12.42 -11.76 8.78
C GLY A 182 -11.92 -11.90 7.34
N PRO A 183 -12.85 -12.04 6.38
CA PRO A 183 -12.48 -12.12 4.97
C PRO A 183 -11.97 -10.76 4.45
N PRO A 184 -11.23 -10.75 3.32
CA PRO A 184 -10.91 -9.53 2.62
C PRO A 184 -12.16 -8.79 2.14
N ASN A 185 -12.02 -7.52 1.80
CA ASN A 185 -13.07 -6.65 1.30
C ASN A 185 -12.66 -6.06 -0.05
N ILE A 186 -13.59 -6.03 -1.00
CA ILE A 186 -13.43 -5.19 -2.19
C ILE A 186 -13.65 -3.74 -1.76
N MET A 187 -12.67 -2.90 -2.04
CA MET A 187 -12.83 -1.46 -1.90
C MET A 187 -13.03 -0.82 -3.25
N VAL A 188 -13.76 0.28 -3.23
CA VAL A 188 -14.14 1.03 -4.41
C VAL A 188 -13.98 2.52 -4.16
N SER A 189 -14.02 3.26 -5.27
CA SER A 189 -13.87 4.70 -5.29
C SER A 189 -15.24 5.41 -5.35
N TYR A 190 -15.21 6.73 -5.22
CA TYR A 190 -16.35 7.62 -5.41
C TYR A 190 -16.51 7.92 -6.90
N THR A 191 -17.75 8.17 -7.33
CA THR A 191 -18.03 8.40 -8.75
C THR A 191 -18.71 9.75 -9.01
N THR A 192 -19.20 10.41 -7.96
CA THR A 192 -19.88 11.70 -8.05
C THR A 192 -19.88 12.45 -6.71
N ASP A 193 -20.26 13.73 -6.75
CA ASP A 193 -20.38 14.58 -5.59
C ASP A 193 -21.43 14.05 -4.60
N GLY A 194 -21.14 14.20 -3.30
CA GLY A 194 -22.00 13.71 -2.22
C GLY A 194 -21.78 12.25 -1.82
N GLN A 195 -20.94 11.49 -2.53
CA GLN A 195 -20.52 10.14 -2.12
C GLN A 195 -19.26 10.13 -1.24
N GLY A 196 -18.51 11.23 -1.24
CA GLY A 196 -17.21 11.35 -0.58
C GLY A 196 -17.25 11.17 0.94
N PRO A 197 -16.08 11.08 1.58
CA PRO A 197 -16.01 10.98 3.03
C PRO A 197 -16.57 12.23 3.72
N PRO A 198 -16.90 12.15 5.03
CA PRO A 198 -17.33 13.31 5.79
C PRO A 198 -16.33 14.48 5.65
N PRO A 199 -16.80 15.74 5.54
CA PRO A 199 -15.92 16.89 5.30
C PRO A 199 -14.78 17.03 6.31
N ASP A 200 -15.04 16.75 7.59
CA ASP A 200 -14.01 16.81 8.65
C ASP A 200 -12.89 15.78 8.43
N PHE A 201 -13.20 14.66 7.77
CA PHE A 201 -12.22 13.61 7.46
C PHE A 201 -11.27 14.06 6.35
N VAL A 202 -11.81 14.69 5.30
CA VAL A 202 -11.01 15.32 4.24
C VAL A 202 -10.15 16.44 4.81
N LYS A 203 -10.75 17.31 5.62
CA LYS A 203 -10.06 18.44 6.27
C LYS A 203 -8.90 17.97 7.15
N ALA A 204 -9.09 16.92 7.96
CA ALA A 204 -8.04 16.38 8.82
C ALA A 204 -6.85 15.82 8.03
N ARG A 205 -7.08 15.22 6.85
CA ARG A 205 -6.02 14.80 5.93
C ARG A 205 -5.32 16.01 5.34
N ASP A 206 -6.08 16.96 4.81
CA ASP A 206 -5.57 18.16 4.15
C ASP A 206 -4.69 19.01 5.09
N GLU A 207 -5.12 19.22 6.34
CA GLU A 207 -4.32 19.91 7.36
C GLU A 207 -3.01 19.19 7.67
N ARG A 208 -3.04 17.85 7.74
CA ARG A 208 -1.85 17.03 8.02
C ARG A 208 -0.86 17.05 6.86
N CYS A 209 -1.36 16.94 5.62
CA CYS A 209 -0.54 16.88 4.41
C CYS A 209 -0.15 18.26 3.86
N GLY A 210 -0.68 19.35 4.44
CA GLY A 210 -0.48 20.70 3.91
C GLY A 210 -1.10 20.89 2.52
N MET A 211 -2.24 20.24 2.26
CA MET A 211 -2.93 20.25 0.97
C MET A 211 -4.33 20.88 1.10
N ASP A 212 -4.95 21.18 -0.03
CA ASP A 212 -6.33 21.69 -0.11
C ASP A 212 -7.03 20.97 -1.27
N THR A 213 -7.97 20.09 -0.92
CA THR A 213 -8.73 19.26 -1.87
C THR A 213 -9.53 20.11 -2.86
N ASP A 214 -10.16 21.20 -2.40
CA ASP A 214 -10.96 22.08 -3.27
C ASP A 214 -10.07 22.90 -4.21
N ALA A 215 -8.90 23.33 -3.74
CA ALA A 215 -7.90 23.99 -4.57
C ALA A 215 -7.36 23.03 -5.65
N LYS A 216 -7.06 21.77 -5.28
CA LYS A 216 -6.65 20.72 -6.23
C LYS A 216 -7.74 20.47 -7.28
N ARG A 217 -9.00 20.34 -6.86
CA ARG A 217 -10.15 20.22 -7.79
C ARG A 217 -10.19 21.34 -8.82
N LYS A 218 -10.10 22.60 -8.36
CA LYS A 218 -10.10 23.79 -9.24
C LYS A 218 -8.91 23.82 -10.18
N LEU A 219 -7.71 23.52 -9.67
CA LEU A 219 -6.49 23.46 -10.46
C LEU A 219 -6.58 22.40 -11.56
N ARG A 220 -7.01 21.19 -11.20
CA ARG A 220 -7.12 20.03 -12.09
C ARG A 220 -8.15 20.24 -13.18
N ALA A 221 -9.27 20.91 -12.89
CA ALA A 221 -10.23 21.31 -13.91
C ALA A 221 -9.64 22.23 -15.00
N GLY A 222 -8.50 22.90 -14.72
CA GLY A 222 -7.82 23.77 -15.68
C GLY A 222 -6.94 23.04 -16.70
N TYR A 223 -6.52 21.78 -16.44
CA TYR A 223 -5.59 21.06 -17.32
C TYR A 223 -6.00 19.62 -17.63
N LEU A 224 -6.84 18.98 -16.81
CA LEU A 224 -7.31 17.63 -17.11
C LEU A 224 -8.24 17.66 -18.33
N PRO A 225 -8.02 16.78 -19.31
CA PRO A 225 -8.92 16.67 -20.44
C PRO A 225 -10.29 16.15 -19.96
N PRO A 226 -11.40 16.55 -20.61
CA PRO A 226 -12.66 15.87 -20.44
C PRO A 226 -12.47 14.38 -20.75
N TYR A 227 -12.89 13.54 -19.81
CA TYR A 227 -12.76 12.10 -19.93
C TYR A 227 -14.10 11.45 -19.59
N LYS A 228 -14.35 10.29 -20.20
CA LYS A 228 -15.50 9.46 -19.90
C LYS A 228 -14.99 8.06 -19.65
N LYS A 229 -15.03 7.65 -18.39
CA LYS A 229 -14.75 6.27 -18.00
C LYS A 229 -15.58 5.26 -18.77
N ARG A 230 -15.04 4.04 -18.87
CA ARG A 230 -15.71 2.88 -19.45
C ARG A 230 -16.94 2.54 -18.63
N ALA A 231 -18.04 2.28 -19.33
CA ALA A 231 -19.30 1.93 -18.71
C ALA A 231 -19.23 0.58 -17.96
N ASP A 232 -18.25 -0.26 -18.25
CA ASP A 232 -18.12 -1.57 -17.61
C ASP A 232 -17.46 -1.52 -16.23
N ALA A 233 -16.89 -0.38 -15.84
CA ALA A 233 -16.43 -0.14 -14.47
C ALA A 233 -17.58 0.33 -13.57
N ASP A 234 -17.32 0.41 -12.28
CA ASP A 234 -18.23 0.99 -11.29
C ASP A 234 -19.63 0.35 -11.25
N GLN A 235 -19.69 -0.98 -11.40
CA GLN A 235 -20.95 -1.72 -11.55
C GLN A 235 -21.94 -1.54 -10.40
N TRP A 236 -21.47 -1.18 -9.20
CA TRP A 236 -22.35 -0.89 -8.06
C TRP A 236 -23.25 0.32 -8.32
N GLU A 237 -22.81 1.32 -9.10
CA GLU A 237 -23.64 2.49 -9.44
C GLU A 237 -24.88 2.11 -10.25
N LYS A 238 -24.75 1.05 -11.06
CA LYS A 238 -25.86 0.55 -11.89
C LYS A 238 -26.74 -0.45 -11.17
N THR A 239 -26.12 -1.30 -10.35
CA THR A 239 -26.81 -2.44 -9.73
C THR A 239 -27.36 -2.16 -8.35
N GLY A 240 -26.83 -1.13 -7.66
CA GLY A 240 -27.08 -0.88 -6.24
C GLY A 240 -26.54 -1.97 -5.31
N LYS A 241 -25.62 -2.81 -5.80
CA LYS A 241 -25.09 -3.96 -5.08
C LYS A 241 -23.57 -3.87 -4.94
N GLY A 242 -23.10 -4.06 -3.71
CA GLY A 242 -21.68 -4.27 -3.44
C GLY A 242 -21.27 -5.74 -3.54
N LEU A 243 -19.97 -5.97 -3.59
CA LEU A 243 -19.36 -7.29 -3.56
C LEU A 243 -18.79 -7.59 -2.17
N VAL A 244 -18.98 -8.82 -1.72
CA VAL A 244 -18.37 -9.37 -0.50
C VAL A 244 -17.63 -10.65 -0.84
N PHE A 245 -16.51 -10.90 -0.17
CA PHE A 245 -15.83 -12.18 -0.24
C PHE A 245 -16.37 -13.10 0.85
N GLU A 246 -16.96 -14.22 0.45
CA GLU A 246 -17.45 -15.25 1.35
C GLU A 246 -16.53 -16.47 1.29
N PRO A 247 -15.98 -16.94 2.42
CA PRO A 247 -15.23 -18.18 2.45
C PRO A 247 -16.16 -19.36 2.17
N LYS A 248 -15.69 -20.32 1.37
CA LYS A 248 -16.41 -21.56 1.07
C LYS A 248 -15.48 -22.75 1.30
N GLU A 249 -15.95 -23.72 2.08
CA GLU A 249 -15.26 -25.00 2.24
C GLU A 249 -15.34 -25.82 0.96
N VAL A 250 -14.20 -26.37 0.56
CA VAL A 250 -14.04 -27.27 -0.60
C VAL A 250 -13.03 -28.35 -0.24
N ASP A 251 -13.12 -29.50 -0.90
CA ASP A 251 -12.17 -30.58 -0.68
C ASP A 251 -10.73 -30.12 -0.99
N TYR A 252 -9.83 -30.26 -0.01
CA TYR A 252 -8.41 -30.04 -0.21
C TYR A 252 -7.84 -31.18 -1.06
N LYS A 253 -7.17 -30.83 -2.16
CA LYS A 253 -6.41 -31.78 -2.98
C LYS A 253 -4.98 -31.84 -2.45
N PRO A 254 -4.56 -32.95 -1.79
CA PRO A 254 -3.20 -33.07 -1.32
C PRO A 254 -2.22 -33.04 -2.48
N TYR A 255 -1.14 -32.27 -2.33
CA TYR A 255 0.00 -32.35 -3.24
C TYR A 255 0.70 -33.69 -3.05
N THR A 256 0.73 -34.50 -4.11
CA THR A 256 1.28 -35.86 -4.07
C THR A 256 2.77 -35.93 -4.42
N GLY A 257 3.45 -34.80 -4.67
CA GLY A 257 4.84 -34.78 -5.12
C GLY A 257 5.02 -35.24 -6.57
N PRO A 258 6.24 -35.08 -7.13
CA PRO A 258 6.79 -36.05 -8.08
C PRO A 258 7.15 -37.38 -7.39
#